data_AF-A0A497MT25-F1
#
_entry.id   AF-A0A497MT25-F1
#
_cell.length_a   1.000
_cell.length_b   1.000
_cell.length_c   1.000
_cell.angle_alpha   90.00
_cell.angle_beta   90.00
_cell.angle_gamma   90.00
#
_symmetry.space_group_name_H-M   'P 1'
#
loop_
_entity.id
_entity.type
_entity.pdbx_description
1 polymer ?
#
loop_
_entity_poly.entity_id
_entity_poly.type
_entity_poly.pdbx_seq_one_letter_code
_entity_poly.pdbx_strand_id
1 'polypeptide(L)'
;MRLQLSRRLRLKAESSGGFKFSGLNSSRKEEVLEEIYDLELERVLREIEKLKAKRVLLQLPDGLKVYGERLAEEFSRRLGVEAYVSGSSCYGGCDLALKEAEALKADLLIHYGHTPFLEETGGIKVLYVEARCRLEILSVVEKALPLLGKYERIGLTASLQHVHGLREAAGRLEAEGKTAVVGDGKGRGVAYPGQVLGCNASAAENISDFVEAFLHVGGGTFHPLGVYLA
;
A
#
# COMPACT_ATOMS: atom_id res chain seq x y z
N MET A 1 -15.49 44.29 6.59
CA MET A 1 -14.22 43.58 6.77
C MET A 1 -14.08 42.58 5.62
N ARG A 2 -13.22 42.88 4.65
CA ARG A 2 -13.00 42.06 3.45
C ARG A 2 -12.09 40.88 3.79
N LEU A 3 -12.48 39.68 3.39
CA LEU A 3 -11.56 38.62 2.95
C LEU A 3 -12.30 37.76 1.91
N GLN A 4 -12.28 38.25 0.67
CA GLN A 4 -12.36 37.39 -0.51
C GLN A 4 -11.02 36.68 -0.65
N LEU A 5 -11.03 35.37 -0.91
CA LEU A 5 -10.31 34.78 -2.04
C LEU A 5 -10.70 33.30 -2.19
N SER A 6 -11.81 33.11 -2.89
CA SER A 6 -12.06 31.93 -3.71
C SER A 6 -10.96 31.77 -4.76
N ARG A 7 -10.28 30.63 -4.82
CA ARG A 7 -9.77 30.09 -6.09
C ARG A 7 -9.93 28.58 -6.13
N ARG A 8 -10.97 28.16 -6.87
CA ARG A 8 -11.13 26.81 -7.42
C ARG A 8 -9.84 26.41 -8.14
N LEU A 9 -9.27 25.26 -7.76
CA LEU A 9 -8.28 24.55 -8.57
C LEU A 9 -8.96 24.15 -9.89
N ARG A 10 -8.51 24.72 -11.00
CA ARG A 10 -8.73 24.14 -12.33
C ARG A 10 -7.65 23.10 -12.55
N LEU A 11 -8.02 21.83 -12.46
CA LEU A 11 -7.27 20.75 -13.10
C LEU A 11 -7.41 20.97 -14.62
N LYS A 12 -6.34 21.41 -15.27
CA LYS A 12 -6.25 21.29 -16.73
C LYS A 12 -5.68 19.91 -17.03
N ALA A 13 -6.53 19.03 -17.56
CA ALA A 13 -6.06 17.86 -18.27
C ALA A 13 -5.53 18.35 -19.63
N GLU A 14 -4.23 18.32 -19.84
CA GLU A 14 -3.65 18.41 -21.17
C GLU A 14 -3.44 16.98 -21.68
N SER A 15 -3.92 16.75 -22.90
CA SER A 15 -3.81 15.48 -23.60
C SER A 15 -2.35 15.19 -23.94
N SER A 16 -1.89 14.01 -23.49
CA SER A 16 -0.55 13.40 -23.61
C SER A 16 0.43 13.64 -22.45
N GLY A 17 0.68 12.57 -21.69
CA GLY A 17 1.93 12.31 -20.95
C GLY A 17 2.21 13.16 -19.69
N GLY A 18 1.87 12.60 -18.53
CA GLY A 18 2.51 12.91 -17.25
C GLY A 18 1.96 14.13 -16.49
N PHE A 19 1.76 13.96 -15.18
CA PHE A 19 1.53 15.06 -14.25
C PHE A 19 2.84 15.84 -14.06
N LYS A 20 2.99 17.01 -14.69
CA LYS A 20 4.09 17.93 -14.37
C LYS A 20 3.71 18.83 -13.21
N PHE A 21 4.36 18.63 -12.06
CA PHE A 21 4.34 19.54 -10.93
C PHE A 21 5.37 20.66 -11.12
N SER A 22 5.12 21.60 -12.05
CA SER A 22 5.94 22.81 -12.15
C SER A 22 5.52 23.81 -11.07
N GLY A 23 6.42 24.12 -10.12
CA GLY A 23 6.25 25.25 -9.19
C GLY A 23 6.18 24.93 -7.69
N LEU A 24 6.44 23.68 -7.26
CA LEU A 24 6.53 23.37 -5.82
C LEU A 24 7.99 23.43 -5.32
N ASN A 25 8.19 24.14 -4.20
CA ASN A 25 9.40 24.15 -3.39
C ASN A 25 9.71 22.73 -2.84
N SER A 26 10.99 22.38 -2.73
CA SER A 26 11.55 21.17 -2.08
C SER A 26 10.77 20.67 -0.84
N SER A 27 10.47 21.54 0.12
CA SER A 27 9.77 21.19 1.36
C SER A 27 8.28 20.87 1.15
N ARG A 28 7.64 21.51 0.16
CA ARG A 28 6.25 21.20 -0.23
C ARG A 28 6.15 19.95 -1.09
N LYS A 29 7.23 19.61 -1.79
CA LYS A 29 7.35 18.28 -2.39
C LYS A 29 7.40 17.26 -1.24
N GLU A 30 8.23 17.45 -0.20
CA GLU A 30 8.34 16.57 1.00
C GLU A 30 6.97 16.23 1.60
N GLU A 31 6.10 17.21 1.80
CA GLU A 31 4.72 16.96 2.27
C GLU A 31 3.88 16.13 1.29
N VAL A 32 3.88 16.43 -0.01
CA VAL A 32 3.05 15.74 -1.03
C VAL A 32 3.46 14.28 -1.25
N LEU A 33 4.70 13.90 -0.89
CA LEU A 33 5.26 12.58 -1.11
C LEU A 33 4.71 11.51 -0.15
N GLU A 34 4.35 11.94 1.07
CA GLU A 34 3.78 11.08 2.11
C GLU A 34 2.26 11.28 2.27
N GLU A 35 1.62 12.16 1.49
CA GLU A 35 0.21 12.53 1.70
C GLU A 35 -0.77 11.34 1.58
N ILE A 36 -0.50 10.42 0.66
CA ILE A 36 -1.42 9.31 0.37
C ILE A 36 -0.91 7.97 0.90
N TYR A 37 0.40 7.74 0.86
CA TYR A 37 1.01 6.49 1.29
C TYR A 37 2.15 6.76 2.27
N ASP A 38 2.20 6.00 3.35
CA ASP A 38 3.34 5.97 4.25
C ASP A 38 4.48 5.15 3.63
N LEU A 39 5.44 5.85 3.04
CA LEU A 39 6.61 5.25 2.38
C LEU A 39 7.78 5.00 3.35
N GLU A 40 7.59 5.25 4.65
CA GLU A 40 8.54 4.96 5.72
C GLU A 40 9.96 5.49 5.46
N LEU A 41 10.11 6.68 4.83
CA LEU A 41 11.39 7.22 4.34
C LEU A 41 12.50 7.16 5.40
N GLU A 42 12.21 7.64 6.60
CA GLU A 42 13.19 7.67 7.70
C GLU A 42 13.61 6.26 8.17
N ARG A 43 12.70 5.28 8.14
CA ARG A 43 13.04 3.88 8.47
C ARG A 43 13.92 3.28 7.38
N VAL A 44 13.60 3.54 6.11
CA VAL A 44 14.37 3.04 4.98
C VAL A 44 15.79 3.57 5.01
N LEU A 45 15.97 4.88 5.24
CA LEU A 45 17.29 5.49 5.39
C LEU A 45 18.12 4.83 6.51
N ARG A 46 17.53 4.61 7.69
CA ARG A 46 18.21 3.92 8.80
C ARG A 46 18.65 2.51 8.46
N GLU A 47 17.83 1.74 7.74
CA GLU A 47 18.20 0.39 7.34
C GLU A 47 19.31 0.37 6.27
N ILE A 48 19.31 1.34 5.33
CA ILE A 48 20.41 1.52 4.37
C ILE A 48 21.73 1.77 5.13
N GLU A 49 21.75 2.69 6.09
CA GLU A 49 22.94 3.02 6.89
C GLU A 49 23.42 1.82 7.72
N LYS A 50 22.50 1.17 8.43
CA LYS A 50 22.79 -0.01 9.26
C LYS A 50 23.41 -1.15 8.45
N LEU A 51 22.93 -1.35 7.21
CA LEU A 51 23.49 -2.33 6.29
C LEU A 51 24.77 -1.85 5.61
N LYS A 52 25.14 -0.58 5.75
CA LYS A 52 26.24 0.09 5.03
C LYS A 52 26.14 -0.15 3.53
N ALA A 53 24.91 -0.17 3.01
CA ALA A 53 24.62 -0.40 1.60
C ALA A 53 25.15 0.78 0.78
N LYS A 54 25.83 0.50 -0.34
CA LYS A 54 26.36 1.50 -1.26
C LYS A 54 25.51 1.60 -2.53
N ARG A 55 24.95 0.47 -2.98
CA ARG A 55 24.04 0.37 -4.12
C ARG A 55 22.72 -0.20 -3.69
N VAL A 56 21.63 0.52 -3.93
CA VAL A 56 20.27 0.10 -3.59
C VAL A 56 19.40 0.08 -4.84
N LEU A 57 18.55 -0.94 -4.96
CA LEU A 57 17.53 -1.03 -5.99
C LEU A 57 16.15 -0.84 -5.36
N LEU A 58 15.37 0.10 -5.86
CA LEU A 58 13.98 0.32 -5.49
C LEU A 58 13.08 -0.40 -6.49
N GLN A 59 12.20 -1.26 -6.00
CA GLN A 59 11.15 -1.88 -6.80
C GLN A 59 9.80 -1.42 -6.26
N LEU A 60 9.01 -0.77 -7.11
CA LEU A 60 7.69 -0.25 -6.76
C LEU A 60 6.63 -0.82 -7.73
N PRO A 61 5.42 -1.12 -7.24
CA PRO A 61 4.28 -1.39 -8.12
C PRO A 61 3.98 -0.16 -8.98
N ASP A 62 3.33 -0.36 -10.12
CA ASP A 62 3.13 0.71 -11.12
C ASP A 62 2.47 1.97 -10.54
N GLY A 63 1.50 1.79 -9.63
CA GLY A 63 0.83 2.91 -8.95
C GLY A 63 1.73 3.73 -8.03
N LEU A 64 2.86 3.17 -7.59
CA LEU A 64 3.84 3.84 -6.73
C LEU A 64 5.13 4.25 -7.46
N LYS A 65 5.31 3.90 -8.74
CA LYS A 65 6.53 4.30 -9.49
C LYS A 65 6.72 5.81 -9.59
N VAL A 66 5.64 6.58 -9.50
CA VAL A 66 5.68 8.05 -9.44
C VAL A 66 6.51 8.59 -8.26
N TYR A 67 6.70 7.78 -7.21
CA TYR A 67 7.52 8.12 -6.04
C TYR A 67 8.99 7.69 -6.20
N GLY A 68 9.30 6.82 -7.16
CA GLY A 68 10.58 6.13 -7.27
C GLY A 68 11.78 7.06 -7.48
N GLU A 69 11.70 7.95 -8.46
CA GLU A 69 12.78 8.94 -8.76
C GLU A 69 13.13 9.75 -7.52
N ARG A 70 12.09 10.22 -6.82
CA ARG A 70 12.26 11.06 -5.65
C ARG A 70 12.83 10.32 -4.44
N LEU A 71 12.39 9.09 -4.19
CA LEU A 71 12.99 8.26 -3.14
C LEU A 71 14.47 8.00 -3.43
N ALA A 72 14.82 7.72 -4.69
CA ALA A 72 16.20 7.53 -5.10
C ALA A 72 17.05 8.80 -4.89
N GLU A 73 16.54 9.97 -5.30
CA GLU A 73 17.17 11.27 -5.03
C GLU A 73 17.41 11.49 -3.53
N GLU A 74 16.42 11.21 -2.69
CA GLU A 74 16.52 11.35 -1.23
C GLU A 74 17.59 10.44 -0.62
N PHE A 75 17.66 9.18 -1.07
CA PHE A 75 18.69 8.24 -0.60
C PHE A 75 20.09 8.70 -1.01
N SER A 76 20.27 9.09 -2.28
CA SER A 76 21.55 9.61 -2.77
C SER A 76 21.95 10.91 -2.09
N ARG A 77 21.02 11.84 -1.89
CA ARG A 77 21.27 13.14 -1.24
C ARG A 77 21.65 13.00 0.22
N ARG A 78 20.96 12.14 0.98
CA ARG A 78 21.14 12.03 2.43
C ARG A 78 22.26 11.08 2.82
N LEU A 79 22.47 10.00 2.07
CA LEU A 79 23.42 8.93 2.43
C LEU A 79 24.57 8.75 1.44
N GLY A 80 24.55 9.45 0.30
CA GLY A 80 25.58 9.30 -0.72
C GLY A 80 25.59 7.93 -1.41
N VAL A 81 24.46 7.20 -1.37
CA VAL A 81 24.33 5.88 -2.01
C VAL A 81 23.92 6.00 -3.48
N GLU A 82 24.34 5.04 -4.29
CA GLU A 82 23.84 4.86 -5.65
C GLU A 82 22.46 4.18 -5.59
N ALA A 83 21.40 4.94 -5.90
CA ALA A 83 20.03 4.45 -5.90
C ALA A 83 19.51 4.27 -7.32
N TYR A 84 18.97 3.08 -7.60
CA TYR A 84 18.38 2.71 -8.89
C TYR A 84 16.89 2.42 -8.70
N VAL A 85 16.06 2.80 -9.67
CA VAL A 85 14.63 2.46 -9.69
C VAL A 85 14.41 1.42 -10.78
N SER A 86 13.82 0.27 -10.41
CA SER A 86 13.43 -0.75 -11.38
C SER A 86 12.35 -0.21 -12.33
N GLY A 87 12.62 -0.31 -13.63
CA GLY A 87 11.66 0.06 -14.68
C GLY A 87 10.64 -1.03 -14.98
N SER A 88 10.92 -2.27 -14.59
CA SER A 88 10.08 -3.44 -14.85
C SER A 88 8.74 -3.35 -14.12
N SER A 89 7.71 -4.02 -14.62
CA SER A 89 6.45 -4.21 -13.88
C SER A 89 6.71 -4.90 -12.54
N CYS A 90 5.86 -4.62 -11.56
CA CYS A 90 5.90 -5.24 -10.24
C CYS A 90 4.46 -5.47 -9.78
N TYR A 91 4.08 -6.75 -9.67
CA TYR A 91 2.70 -7.15 -9.36
C TYR A 91 2.48 -7.61 -7.92
N GLY A 92 3.55 -7.87 -7.16
CA GLY A 92 3.43 -8.44 -5.83
C GLY A 92 4.77 -8.73 -5.16
N GLY A 93 4.72 -9.10 -3.89
CA GLY A 93 5.89 -9.66 -3.19
C GLY A 93 6.39 -10.98 -3.80
N CYS A 94 5.55 -11.64 -4.61
CA CYS A 94 5.91 -12.83 -5.40
C CYS A 94 6.79 -12.52 -6.62
N ASP A 95 6.93 -11.24 -6.98
CA ASP A 95 7.57 -10.77 -8.20
C ASP A 95 8.76 -9.86 -7.86
N LEU A 96 9.73 -10.38 -7.11
CA LEU A 96 10.91 -9.61 -6.70
C LEU A 96 11.89 -9.42 -7.87
N ALA A 97 12.42 -8.21 -8.01
CA ALA A 97 13.43 -7.84 -9.02
C ALA A 97 14.85 -8.39 -8.69
N LEU A 98 14.95 -9.67 -8.32
CA LEU A 98 16.21 -10.29 -7.88
C LEU A 98 17.28 -10.31 -8.97
N LYS A 99 16.90 -10.58 -10.22
CA LYS A 99 17.83 -10.58 -11.36
C LYS A 99 18.39 -9.19 -11.66
N GLU A 100 17.58 -8.15 -11.51
CA GLU A 100 18.03 -6.75 -11.66
C GLU A 100 18.97 -6.37 -10.52
N ALA A 101 18.62 -6.75 -9.27
CA ALA A 101 19.46 -6.52 -8.11
C ALA A 101 20.83 -7.21 -8.26
N GLU A 102 20.86 -8.45 -8.74
CA GLU A 102 22.08 -9.20 -9.02
C GLU A 102 22.93 -8.54 -10.11
N ALA A 103 22.32 -8.18 -11.25
CA ALA A 103 23.02 -7.52 -12.35
C ALA A 103 23.64 -6.18 -11.95
N LEU A 104 22.94 -5.40 -11.13
CA LEU A 104 23.43 -4.15 -10.56
C LEU A 104 24.42 -4.37 -9.41
N LYS A 105 24.54 -5.61 -8.91
CA LYS A 105 25.25 -5.95 -7.67
C LYS A 105 24.80 -5.04 -6.52
N ALA A 106 23.48 -4.89 -6.39
CA ALA A 106 22.85 -4.10 -5.35
C ALA A 106 23.06 -4.78 -3.98
N ASP A 107 23.37 -3.98 -2.96
CA ASP A 107 23.53 -4.43 -1.58
C ASP A 107 22.18 -4.64 -0.88
N LEU A 108 21.13 -3.96 -1.38
CA LEU A 108 19.78 -3.99 -0.85
C LEU A 108 18.73 -3.78 -1.95
N LEU A 109 17.74 -4.65 -2.01
CA LEU A 109 16.49 -4.45 -2.75
C LEU A 109 15.44 -3.89 -1.78
N ILE A 110 14.89 -2.71 -2.08
CA ILE A 110 13.82 -2.08 -1.31
C ILE A 110 12.53 -2.29 -2.10
N HIS A 111 11.64 -3.15 -1.60
CA HIS A 111 10.41 -3.56 -2.26
C HIS A 111 9.20 -2.90 -1.59
N TYR A 112 8.48 -2.07 -2.35
CA TYR A 112 7.34 -1.30 -1.85
C TYR A 112 5.99 -1.97 -2.14
N GLY A 113 5.00 -1.71 -1.28
CA GLY A 113 3.59 -2.01 -1.50
C GLY A 113 3.13 -3.43 -1.16
N HIS A 114 4.04 -4.29 -0.70
CA HIS A 114 3.74 -5.69 -0.42
C HIS A 114 4.44 -6.19 0.84
N THR A 115 3.88 -7.25 1.42
CA THR A 115 4.44 -8.03 2.50
C THR A 115 5.44 -9.07 1.96
N PRO A 116 6.33 -9.59 2.82
CA PRO A 116 7.22 -10.70 2.44
C PRO A 116 6.45 -11.91 1.88
N PHE A 117 6.93 -12.43 0.75
CA PHE A 117 6.27 -13.55 0.06
C PHE A 117 7.24 -14.69 -0.26
N LEU A 118 8.43 -14.38 -0.77
CA LEU A 118 9.46 -15.35 -1.11
C LEU A 118 10.37 -15.63 0.08
N GLU A 119 10.62 -16.91 0.35
CA GLU A 119 11.54 -17.37 1.40
C GLU A 119 13.01 -17.31 0.93
N GLU A 120 13.24 -17.54 -0.36
CA GLU A 120 14.56 -17.54 -0.98
C GLU A 120 14.75 -16.31 -1.87
N THR A 121 15.82 -15.55 -1.62
CA THR A 121 16.15 -14.31 -2.36
C THR A 121 17.48 -14.40 -3.09
N GLY A 122 18.08 -15.59 -3.19
CA GLY A 122 19.39 -15.79 -3.83
C GLY A 122 20.53 -15.02 -3.15
N GLY A 123 20.41 -14.74 -1.84
CA GLY A 123 21.40 -13.98 -1.07
C GLY A 123 21.26 -12.45 -1.17
N ILE A 124 20.34 -11.95 -2.00
CA ILE A 124 20.00 -10.52 -2.03
C ILE A 124 19.21 -10.16 -0.77
N LYS A 125 19.65 -9.12 -0.05
CA LYS A 125 18.89 -8.58 1.08
C LYS A 125 17.69 -7.82 0.56
N VAL A 126 16.52 -8.06 1.15
CA VAL A 126 15.26 -7.41 0.76
C VAL A 126 14.67 -6.68 1.95
N LEU A 127 14.42 -5.38 1.79
CA LEU A 127 13.67 -4.55 2.72
C LEU A 127 12.26 -4.33 2.16
N TYR A 128 11.25 -4.86 2.85
CA TYR A 128 9.86 -4.61 2.50
C TYR A 128 9.34 -3.34 3.19
N VAL A 129 8.64 -2.53 2.41
CA VAL A 129 7.96 -1.30 2.84
C VAL A 129 6.51 -1.40 2.39
N GLU A 130 5.56 -1.38 3.31
CA GLU A 130 4.18 -1.79 2.99
C GLU A 130 3.39 -0.74 2.22
N ALA A 131 3.83 0.52 2.25
CA ALA A 131 3.14 1.65 1.64
C ALA A 131 1.66 1.71 2.09
N ARG A 132 1.42 1.79 3.40
CA ARG A 132 0.06 1.87 3.97
C ARG A 132 -0.61 3.17 3.52
N CYS A 133 -1.85 3.07 3.07
CA CYS A 133 -2.62 4.23 2.62
C CYS A 133 -3.05 5.08 3.82
N ARG A 134 -2.87 6.40 3.76
CA ARG A 134 -3.21 7.34 4.84
C ARG A 134 -4.62 7.90 4.71
N LEU A 135 -5.36 7.52 3.68
CA LEU A 135 -6.71 7.99 3.45
C LEU A 135 -7.68 7.34 4.46
N GLU A 136 -8.49 8.18 5.09
CA GLU A 136 -9.52 7.78 6.05
C GLU A 136 -10.54 6.82 5.43
N ILE A 137 -10.62 5.60 5.97
CA ILE A 137 -11.53 4.57 5.45
C ILE A 137 -12.96 4.69 5.99
N LEU A 138 -13.15 5.37 7.13
CA LEU A 138 -14.46 5.49 7.78
C LEU A 138 -15.53 6.07 6.86
N SER A 139 -15.18 7.09 6.10
CA SER A 139 -16.11 7.73 5.15
C SER A 139 -16.63 6.76 4.07
N VAL A 140 -15.87 5.70 3.76
CA VAL A 140 -16.25 4.65 2.82
C VAL A 140 -17.09 3.59 3.52
N VAL A 141 -16.71 3.20 4.74
CA VAL A 141 -17.48 2.26 5.58
C VAL A 141 -18.89 2.80 5.82
N GLU A 142 -19.03 4.08 6.15
CA GLU A 142 -20.32 4.72 6.40
C GLU A 142 -21.24 4.70 5.18
N LYS A 143 -20.68 4.90 3.98
CA LYS A 143 -21.44 4.79 2.73
C LYS A 143 -21.87 3.36 2.42
N ALA A 144 -21.16 2.36 2.95
CA ALA A 144 -21.51 0.96 2.79
C ALA A 144 -22.59 0.49 3.80
N LEU A 145 -22.76 1.15 4.94
CA LEU A 145 -23.73 0.76 5.98
C LEU A 145 -25.16 0.53 5.45
N PRO A 146 -25.74 1.40 4.60
CA PRO A 146 -27.08 1.17 4.07
C PRO A 146 -27.20 -0.12 3.25
N LEU A 147 -26.12 -0.55 2.59
CA LEU A 147 -26.08 -1.79 1.79
C LEU A 147 -26.03 -3.04 2.67
N LEU A 148 -25.56 -2.89 3.91
CA LEU A 148 -25.42 -3.98 4.86
C LEU A 148 -26.67 -4.18 5.73
N GLY A 149 -27.71 -3.34 5.60
CA GLY A 149 -28.82 -3.23 6.55
C GLY A 149 -29.46 -4.55 7.00
N LYS A 150 -29.62 -5.51 6.09
CA LYS A 150 -30.26 -6.82 6.36
C LYS A 150 -29.37 -7.89 7.01
N TYR A 151 -28.08 -7.59 7.20
CA TYR A 151 -27.09 -8.54 7.73
C TYR A 151 -26.65 -8.11 9.12
N GLU A 152 -26.50 -9.05 10.04
CA GLU A 152 -26.05 -8.81 11.43
C GLU A 152 -24.56 -9.12 11.60
N ARG A 153 -24.08 -10.23 11.03
CA ARG A 153 -22.67 -10.66 11.14
C ARG A 153 -21.91 -10.33 9.87
N ILE A 154 -20.98 -9.39 9.96
CA ILE A 154 -20.23 -8.85 8.82
C ILE A 154 -18.76 -9.25 8.91
N GLY A 155 -18.28 -9.98 7.90
CA GLY A 155 -16.86 -10.27 7.71
C GLY A 155 -16.13 -9.05 7.15
N LEU A 156 -14.97 -8.72 7.71
CA LEU A 156 -14.14 -7.61 7.29
C LEU A 156 -12.87 -8.11 6.62
N THR A 157 -12.61 -7.62 5.41
CA THR A 157 -11.38 -7.91 4.67
C THR A 157 -10.80 -6.64 4.06
N ALA A 158 -9.50 -6.64 3.78
CA ALA A 158 -8.84 -5.53 3.12
C ALA A 158 -7.64 -6.00 2.28
N SER A 159 -7.25 -5.16 1.32
CA SER A 159 -5.89 -5.23 0.77
C SER A 159 -4.86 -4.69 1.77
N LEU A 160 -3.58 -5.05 1.63
CA LEU A 160 -2.51 -4.66 2.56
C LEU A 160 -2.51 -3.16 2.89
N GLN A 161 -2.67 -2.32 1.87
CA GLN A 161 -2.63 -0.86 1.99
C GLN A 161 -3.67 -0.31 2.99
N HIS A 162 -4.78 -1.01 3.22
CA HIS A 162 -5.88 -0.57 4.07
C HIS A 162 -6.09 -1.41 5.34
N VAL A 163 -5.32 -2.48 5.54
CA VAL A 163 -5.58 -3.46 6.61
C VAL A 163 -5.53 -2.85 8.02
N HIS A 164 -4.77 -1.76 8.19
CA HIS A 164 -4.67 -1.02 9.44
C HIS A 164 -5.99 -0.34 9.86
N GLY A 165 -6.87 -0.01 8.91
CA GLY A 165 -8.16 0.60 9.19
C GLY A 165 -9.23 -0.41 9.63
N LEU A 166 -9.01 -1.73 9.47
CA LEU A 166 -10.04 -2.73 9.76
C LEU A 166 -10.57 -2.68 11.19
N ARG A 167 -9.72 -2.32 12.16
CA ARG A 167 -10.15 -2.14 13.56
C ARG A 167 -11.18 -1.02 13.71
N GLU A 168 -10.95 0.09 13.01
CA GLU A 168 -11.84 1.24 13.04
C GLU A 168 -13.15 0.94 12.29
N ALA A 169 -13.08 0.25 11.16
CA ALA A 169 -14.26 -0.24 10.44
C ALA A 169 -15.11 -1.18 11.31
N ALA A 170 -14.47 -2.07 12.07
CA ALA A 170 -15.16 -2.97 13.01
C ALA A 170 -15.91 -2.18 14.07
N GLY A 171 -15.26 -1.23 14.74
CA GLY A 171 -15.90 -0.39 15.75
C GLY A 171 -17.07 0.43 15.20
N ARG A 172 -16.97 0.92 13.94
CA ARG A 172 -18.09 1.63 13.30
C ARG A 172 -19.29 0.71 13.02
N LEU A 173 -19.05 -0.53 12.59
CA LEU A 173 -20.11 -1.52 12.39
C LEU A 173 -20.77 -1.92 13.72
N GLU A 174 -19.97 -2.12 14.76
CA GLU A 174 -20.46 -2.45 16.11
C GLU A 174 -21.31 -1.33 16.70
N ALA A 175 -20.93 -0.07 16.49
CA ALA A 175 -21.72 1.10 16.88
C ALA A 175 -23.11 1.16 16.19
N GLU A 176 -23.26 0.51 15.04
CA GLU A 176 -24.52 0.37 14.30
C GLU A 176 -25.25 -0.95 14.62
N GLY A 177 -24.84 -1.64 15.68
CA GLY A 177 -25.49 -2.87 16.16
C GLY A 177 -25.13 -4.14 15.39
N LYS A 178 -24.08 -4.11 14.55
CA LYS A 178 -23.57 -5.28 13.82
C LYS A 178 -22.56 -6.05 14.67
N THR A 179 -22.38 -7.33 14.37
CA THR A 179 -21.19 -8.09 14.79
C THR A 179 -20.14 -8.03 13.69
N ALA A 180 -18.99 -7.43 13.95
CA ALA A 180 -17.87 -7.38 13.02
C ALA A 180 -16.91 -8.56 13.27
N VAL A 181 -16.52 -9.27 12.21
CA VAL A 181 -15.61 -10.43 12.30
C VAL A 181 -14.43 -10.21 11.37
N VAL A 182 -13.21 -10.28 11.91
CA VAL A 182 -11.97 -10.23 11.13
C VAL A 182 -11.29 -11.58 11.25
N GLY A 183 -11.14 -12.29 10.14
CA GLY A 183 -10.53 -13.62 10.15
C GLY A 183 -9.01 -13.55 10.08
N ASP A 184 -8.35 -14.49 10.75
CA ASP A 184 -6.91 -14.71 10.58
C ASP A 184 -6.64 -15.41 9.25
N GLY A 185 -5.73 -14.86 8.45
CA GLY A 185 -5.26 -15.51 7.24
C GLY A 185 -4.00 -16.36 7.48
N LYS A 186 -3.76 -17.32 6.58
CA LYS A 186 -2.58 -18.19 6.61
C LYS A 186 -1.92 -18.26 5.24
N GLY A 187 -0.66 -18.67 5.22
CA GLY A 187 0.10 -18.88 3.99
C GLY A 187 0.87 -17.64 3.52
N ARG A 188 1.47 -17.75 2.33
CA ARG A 188 2.42 -16.76 1.82
C ARG A 188 1.78 -15.40 1.57
N GLY A 189 2.52 -14.34 1.92
CA GLY A 189 2.11 -12.96 1.70
C GLY A 189 1.01 -12.43 2.64
N VAL A 190 0.34 -13.29 3.41
CA VAL A 190 -0.68 -12.82 4.36
C VAL A 190 0.00 -12.58 5.72
N ALA A 191 0.11 -11.32 6.10
CA ALA A 191 0.79 -10.91 7.33
C ALA A 191 -0.17 -10.39 8.41
N TYR A 192 -1.39 -10.01 8.02
CA TYR A 192 -2.35 -9.36 8.90
C TYR A 192 -3.73 -10.03 8.86
N PRO A 193 -4.47 -10.01 9.99
CA PRO A 193 -5.87 -10.41 10.00
C PRO A 193 -6.70 -9.60 9.00
N GLY A 194 -7.61 -10.27 8.30
CA GLY A 194 -8.46 -9.70 7.26
C GLY A 194 -7.73 -9.35 5.96
N GLN A 195 -6.41 -9.56 5.86
CA GLN A 195 -5.68 -9.30 4.62
C GLN A 195 -6.04 -10.36 3.55
N VAL A 196 -6.43 -9.89 2.37
CA VAL A 196 -6.67 -10.71 1.19
C VAL A 196 -5.69 -10.33 0.08
N LEU A 197 -5.23 -11.34 -0.65
CA LEU A 197 -4.40 -11.23 -1.84
C LEU A 197 -5.17 -11.80 -3.04
N GLY A 198 -4.72 -11.48 -4.25
CA GLY A 198 -5.30 -12.05 -5.45
C GLY A 198 -5.20 -13.59 -5.53
N CYS A 199 -4.20 -14.18 -4.87
CA CYS A 199 -3.97 -15.62 -4.82
C CYS A 199 -4.28 -16.26 -3.46
N ASN A 200 -4.78 -15.50 -2.49
CA ASN A 200 -5.01 -16.01 -1.13
C ASN A 200 -6.14 -15.22 -0.45
N ALA A 201 -7.30 -15.88 -0.28
CA ALA A 201 -8.46 -15.35 0.42
C ALA A 201 -8.71 -16.07 1.77
N SER A 202 -7.71 -16.76 2.31
CA SER A 202 -7.84 -17.59 3.52
C SER A 202 -8.39 -16.82 4.74
N ALA A 203 -8.08 -15.53 4.87
CA ALA A 203 -8.64 -14.68 5.92
C ALA A 203 -10.17 -14.56 5.85
N ALA A 204 -10.75 -14.63 4.65
CA ALA A 204 -12.19 -14.67 4.44
C ALA A 204 -12.75 -16.09 4.56
N GLU A 205 -12.11 -17.07 3.92
CA GLU A 205 -12.51 -18.49 3.94
C GLU A 205 -12.67 -19.01 5.38
N ASN A 206 -11.76 -18.65 6.29
CA ASN A 206 -11.79 -19.13 7.67
C ASN A 206 -12.99 -18.63 8.49
N ILE A 207 -13.71 -17.61 8.01
CA ILE A 207 -14.85 -17.02 8.72
C ILE A 207 -16.15 -17.08 7.91
N SER A 208 -16.14 -17.66 6.71
CA SER A 208 -17.28 -17.63 5.77
C SER A 208 -18.54 -18.27 6.36
N ASP A 209 -18.40 -19.38 7.09
CA ASP A 209 -19.51 -20.07 7.76
C ASP A 209 -20.15 -19.27 8.91
N PHE A 210 -19.45 -18.24 9.43
CA PHE A 210 -19.90 -17.45 10.58
C PHE A 210 -20.54 -16.12 10.19
N VAL A 211 -20.26 -15.60 8.99
CA VAL A 211 -20.70 -14.28 8.54
C VAL A 211 -21.79 -14.38 7.47
N GLU A 212 -22.59 -13.32 7.35
CA GLU A 212 -23.73 -13.27 6.41
C GLU A 212 -23.41 -12.42 5.17
N ALA A 213 -22.43 -11.53 5.31
CA ALA A 213 -21.90 -10.70 4.24
C ALA A 213 -20.46 -10.30 4.55
N PHE A 214 -19.71 -9.95 3.51
CA PHE A 214 -18.39 -9.35 3.63
C PHE A 214 -18.42 -7.88 3.22
N LEU A 215 -17.68 -7.06 3.97
CA LEU A 215 -17.25 -5.72 3.57
C LEU A 215 -15.75 -5.76 3.30
N HIS A 216 -15.38 -5.55 2.04
CA HIS A 216 -13.98 -5.46 1.62
C HIS A 216 -13.52 -4.01 1.48
N VAL A 217 -12.39 -3.66 2.08
CA VAL A 217 -11.76 -2.33 1.98
C VAL A 217 -10.53 -2.40 1.07
N GLY A 218 -10.69 -1.89 -0.15
CA GLY A 218 -9.62 -1.86 -1.14
C GLY A 218 -10.09 -1.33 -2.48
N GLY A 219 -9.13 -1.06 -3.37
CA GLY A 219 -9.41 -0.71 -4.75
C GLY A 219 -9.72 -1.92 -5.63
N GLY A 220 -10.49 -1.69 -6.70
CA GLY A 220 -10.82 -2.71 -7.70
C GLY A 220 -11.88 -3.72 -7.26
N THR A 221 -12.21 -4.66 -8.14
CA THR A 221 -13.28 -5.67 -7.93
C THR A 221 -12.75 -7.10 -7.79
N PHE A 222 -11.46 -7.33 -8.06
CA PHE A 222 -10.88 -8.67 -8.09
C PHE A 222 -10.88 -9.35 -6.72
N HIS A 223 -10.41 -8.67 -5.66
CA HIS A 223 -10.41 -9.25 -4.32
C HIS A 223 -11.83 -9.48 -3.76
N PRO A 224 -12.78 -8.52 -3.86
CA PRO A 224 -14.16 -8.77 -3.47
C PRO A 224 -14.79 -9.97 -4.20
N LEU A 225 -14.47 -10.16 -5.49
CA LEU A 225 -14.92 -11.32 -6.25
C LEU A 225 -14.31 -12.62 -5.71
N GLY A 226 -13.01 -12.63 -5.39
CA GLY A 226 -12.36 -13.77 -4.76
C GLY A 226 -12.98 -14.12 -3.41
N VAL A 227 -13.24 -13.12 -2.56
CA VAL A 227 -13.94 -13.29 -1.27
C VAL A 227 -15.36 -13.83 -1.45
N TYR A 228 -16.06 -13.43 -2.51
CA TYR A 228 -17.42 -13.94 -2.79
C TYR A 228 -17.43 -15.41 -3.24
N LEU A 229 -16.37 -15.88 -3.90
CA LEU A 229 -16.26 -17.25 -4.43
C LEU A 229 -15.63 -18.25 -3.44
N ALA A 230 -15.02 -17.73 -2.37
CA ALA A 230 -14.35 -18.45 -1.29
C ALA A 230 -15.35 -18.97 -0.25
#